data_AF-A0A7C4ULX3-F1
#
_entry.id   AF-A0A7C4ULX3-F1
#
_cell.length_a   1.000
_cell.length_b   1.000
_cell.length_c   1.000
_cell.angle_alpha   90.00
_cell.angle_beta   90.00
_cell.angle_gamma   90.00
#
_symmetry.space_group_name_H-M   'P 1'
#
loop_
_entity.id
_entity.type
_entity.pdbx_description
1 polymer ?
#
loop_
_entity_poly.entity_id
_entity_poly.type
_entity_poly.pdbx_seq_one_letter_code
_entity_poly.pdbx_strand_id
1 'polypeptide(L)' 'AVAKKLIAHAESIGRQTVEALASDLAEICLSEPKVASVIVRVEKPGAVRFSESVGVEIERSRDE' A
#
# COMPACT_ATOMS: atom_id res chain seq x y z
N ALA A 1 16.00 2.84 -0.31
CA ALA A 1 15.79 2.61 -1.75
C ALA A 1 14.29 2.42 -2.06
N VAL A 2 13.60 1.48 -1.41
CA VAL A 2 12.14 1.23 -1.62
C VAL A 2 11.25 2.33 -1.05
N ALA A 3 11.50 2.81 0.17
CA ALA A 3 10.68 3.84 0.82
C ALA A 3 10.50 5.12 -0.03
N LYS A 4 11.55 5.57 -0.74
CA LYS A 4 11.47 6.72 -1.65
C LYS A 4 10.56 6.45 -2.86
N LYS A 5 10.58 5.22 -3.40
CA LYS A 5 9.69 4.83 -4.50
C LYS A 5 8.23 4.83 -4.03
N LEU A 6 7.97 4.31 -2.82
CA LEU A 6 6.62 4.26 -2.24
C LEU A 6 6.06 5.67 -1.98
N ILE A 7 6.86 6.59 -1.43
CA ILE A 7 6.45 7.98 -1.20
C ILE A 7 6.12 8.67 -2.53
N ALA A 8 7.02 8.58 -3.51
CA ALA A 8 6.81 9.19 -4.82
C ALA A 8 5.57 8.63 -5.54
N HIS A 9 5.29 7.33 -5.39
CA HIS A 9 4.08 6.71 -5.93
C HIS A 9 2.82 7.22 -5.22
N ALA A 10 2.84 7.27 -3.89
CA ALA A 10 1.71 7.77 -3.09
C ALA A 10 1.38 9.25 -3.37
N GLU A 11 2.37 10.07 -3.71
CA GLU A 11 2.18 11.49 -4.05
C GLU A 11 1.69 11.72 -5.48
N SER A 12 2.01 10.81 -6.41
CA SER A 12 1.72 10.98 -7.85
C SER A 12 0.49 10.22 -8.35
N ILE A 13 0.01 9.24 -7.58
CA ILE A 13 -1.09 8.38 -7.99
C ILE A 13 -2.43 9.15 -8.11
N GLY A 14 -3.07 9.03 -9.28
CA GLY A 14 -4.39 9.62 -9.53
C GLY A 14 -5.58 8.76 -9.08
N ARG A 15 -5.33 7.60 -8.47
CA ARG A 15 -6.38 6.69 -7.97
C ARG A 15 -6.87 7.17 -6.60
N GLN A 16 -8.18 7.12 -6.38
CA GLN A 16 -8.83 7.71 -5.19
C GLN A 16 -9.26 6.68 -4.12
N THR A 17 -8.86 5.40 -4.27
CA THR A 17 -9.22 4.32 -3.34
C THR A 17 -7.99 3.80 -2.58
N VAL A 18 -8.20 3.44 -1.31
CA VAL A 18 -7.12 2.95 -0.43
C VAL A 18 -6.69 1.53 -0.81
N GLU A 19 -7.61 0.76 -1.39
CA GLU A 19 -7.39 -0.57 -1.97
C GLU A 19 -6.41 -0.52 -3.14
N ALA A 20 -6.59 0.45 -4.04
CA ALA A 20 -5.72 0.60 -5.19
C ALA A 20 -4.32 1.07 -4.77
N LEU A 21 -4.24 1.99 -3.81
CA LEU A 21 -2.96 2.39 -3.23
C LEU A 21 -2.25 1.20 -2.58
N ALA A 22 -2.95 0.41 -1.76
CA ALA A 22 -2.37 -0.76 -1.11
C ALA A 22 -1.83 -1.78 -2.12
N SER A 23 -2.61 -2.07 -3.18
CA SER A 23 -2.20 -3.00 -4.24
C SER A 23 -0.95 -2.53 -4.97
N ASP A 24 -0.91 -1.25 -5.37
CA ASP A 24 0.24 -0.71 -6.11
C ASP A 24 1.51 -0.70 -5.25
N LEU A 25 1.40 -0.36 -3.96
CA LEU A 25 2.53 -0.41 -3.03
C LEU A 25 3.05 -1.84 -2.86
N ALA A 26 2.17 -2.84 -2.82
CA ALA A 26 2.56 -4.24 -2.75
C ALA A 26 3.32 -4.69 -4.01
N GLU A 27 2.86 -4.30 -5.20
CA GLU A 27 3.54 -4.58 -6.47
C GLU A 27 4.94 -3.92 -6.52
N ILE A 28 5.06 -2.67 -6.08
CA ILE A 28 6.36 -1.98 -6.01
C ILE A 28 7.31 -2.72 -5.08
N CYS A 29 6.84 -3.19 -3.93
CA CYS A 29 7.65 -4.00 -3.01
C CYS A 29 8.06 -5.35 -3.61
N LEU A 30 7.15 -6.06 -4.26
CA LEU A 30 7.42 -7.36 -4.86
C LEU A 30 8.29 -7.28 -6.12
N SER A 31 8.36 -6.12 -6.78
CA SER A 31 9.29 -5.87 -7.89
C SER A 31 10.76 -5.97 -7.47
N GLU A 32 11.06 -5.85 -6.18
CA GLU A 32 12.42 -6.00 -5.67
C GLU A 32 12.82 -7.48 -5.63
N PRO A 33 13.95 -7.90 -6.25
CA PRO A 33 14.27 -9.31 -6.46
C PRO A 33 14.34 -10.17 -5.18
N LYS A 34 14.64 -9.55 -4.03
CA LYS A 34 14.83 -10.22 -2.74
C LYS A 34 13.55 -10.29 -1.89
N VAL A 35 12.43 -9.73 -2.36
CA VAL A 35 11.17 -9.70 -1.61
C VAL A 35 10.31 -10.90 -2.00
N ALA A 36 10.10 -11.82 -1.05
CA ALA A 36 9.29 -13.02 -1.23
C ALA A 36 7.82 -12.80 -0.86
N SER A 37 7.56 -11.97 0.15
CA SER A 37 6.22 -11.58 0.57
C SER A 37 6.21 -10.15 1.11
N VAL A 38 5.03 -9.53 1.11
CA VAL A 38 4.80 -8.19 1.64
C VAL A 38 3.42 -8.12 2.29
N ILE A 39 3.36 -7.46 3.45
CA ILE A 39 2.10 -7.04 4.08
C ILE A 39 2.04 -5.53 3.97
N VAL A 40 0.98 -5.01 3.36
CA VAL A 40 0.76 -3.57 3.17
C VAL A 40 -0.50 -3.17 3.91
N ARG A 41 -0.36 -2.25 4.86
CA ARG A 41 -1.48 -1.62 5.56
C ARG A 41 -1.58 -0.15 5.16
N VAL A 42 -2.73 0.25 4.65
CA VAL A 42 -3.05 1.63 4.30
C VAL A 42 -4.18 2.11 5.18
N GLU A 43 -3.93 3.20 5.90
CA GLU A 43 -4.88 3.81 6.82
C GLU A 43 -5.27 5.20 6.32
N LYS A 44 -6.57 5.49 6.38
CA LYS A 44 -7.17 6.78 6.04
C LYS A 44 -7.84 7.36 7.29
N PRO A 45 -7.05 7.98 8.19
CA PRO A 45 -7.57 8.57 9.41
C PRO A 45 -8.58 9.67 9.08
N GLY A 46 -9.63 9.78 9.89
CA GLY A 46 -10.67 10.81 9.73
C GLY A 46 -11.63 10.62 8.55
N ALA A 47 -11.55 9.52 7.80
CA ALA A 47 -12.51 9.25 6.73
C ALA A 47 -13.93 8.98 7.25
N VAL A 48 -14.04 8.38 8.44
CA VAL A 48 -15.32 8.09 9.11
C VAL A 48 -15.38 8.86 10.41
N ARG A 49 -16.45 9.64 10.60
CA ARG A 49 -16.69 10.36 11.85
C ARG A 49 -16.76 9.37 13.01
N PHE A 50 -16.15 9.72 14.13
CA PHE A 50 -16.12 8.91 15.35
C PHE A 50 -15.32 7.59 15.28
N SER A 51 -14.64 7.29 14.17
CA SER A 51 -13.60 6.26 14.13
C SER A 51 -12.21 6.89 14.27
N GLU A 52 -11.30 6.21 14.95
CA GLU A 52 -9.88 6.59 15.00
C GLU A 52 -9.26 6.50 13.60
N SER A 53 -9.52 5.40 12.88
CA SER A 53 -8.99 5.13 11.55
C SER A 53 -9.87 4.15 10.80
N VAL A 54 -9.77 4.14 9.47
CA VAL A 54 -10.28 3.07 8.62
C VAL A 54 -9.21 2.78 7.58
N GLY A 55 -9.12 1.55 7.11
CA GLY A 55 -8.04 1.16 6.22
C GLY A 55 -8.22 -0.23 5.65
N VAL A 56 -7.23 -0.63 4.87
CA VAL A 56 -7.13 -1.96 4.30
C VAL A 56 -5.76 -2.53 4.58
N GLU A 57 -5.72 -3.82 4.84
CA GLU A 57 -4.49 -4.60 4.97
C GLU A 57 -4.54 -5.71 3.93
N ILE A 58 -3.47 -5.84 3.16
CA ILE A 58 -3.33 -6.91 2.18
C ILE A 58 -2.00 -7.62 2.39
N GLU A 59 -2.03 -8.92 2.18
CA GLU A 59 -0.86 -9.77 2.10
C GLU A 59 -0.69 -10.26 0.66
N ARG A 60 0.55 -10.23 0.18
CA ARG A 60 0.93 -10.75 -1.14
C ARG A 60 2.24 -11.51 -1.02
N SER A 61 2.30 -12.66 -1.66
CA SER A 61 3.49 -13.50 -1.79
C SER A 61 3.83 -13.64 -3.27
N ARG A 62 5.07 -13.99 -3.61
CA ARG A 62 5.47 -14.26 -5.00
C ARG A 62 5.06 -15.67 -5.47
N ASP A 63 4.76 -16.54 -4.52
CA ASP A 63 4.46 -17.95 -4.72
C ASP A 63 2.94 -18.26 -4.73
N GLU A 64 2.08 -17.23 -4.67
CA GLU A 64 0.61 -17.28 -4.86
C GLU A 64 0.15 -16.23 -5.89
#